data_AF-A0A382NU47-F1
#
_entry.id   AF-A0A382NU47-F1
#
_cell.length_a   1.000
_cell.length_b   1.000
_cell.length_c   1.000
_cell.angle_alpha   90.00
_cell.angle_beta   90.00
_cell.angle_gamma   90.00
#
_symmetry.space_group_name_H-M   'P 1'
#
loop_
_entity.id
_entity.type
_entity.pdbx_description
1 polymer ?
#
loop_
_entity_poly.entity_id
_entity_poly.type
_entity_poly.pdbx_seq_one_letter_code
_entity_poly.pdbx_strand_id
1 'polypeptide(L)'
;MFVAGLVTGGDESVLRTWQAFLINTVFWGGIAHAGVLFAVIWQLTDAKWGRAFKRLAEACAGFLPVSFLMFMIVFFGSHVLYEWTHTPFLHHGEAVKQGWLNLPFFIGRNIFWLLLIYGISYWFIKTSIKPDIALARRLIGSEWGGLFADWILKDYGEH
;
A
#
# COMPACT_ATOMS: atom_id res chain seq x y z
N MET A 1 4.69 6.10 -20.19
CA MET A 1 5.75 7.14 -20.17
C MET A 1 6.97 6.76 -19.33
N PHE A 2 6.82 6.04 -18.20
CA PHE A 2 7.96 5.55 -17.40
C PHE A 2 8.99 4.72 -18.20
N VAL A 3 8.52 3.73 -18.97
CA VAL A 3 9.40 2.89 -19.81
C VAL A 3 10.07 3.70 -20.93
N ALA A 4 9.35 4.67 -21.52
CA ALA A 4 9.91 5.54 -22.54
C ALA A 4 11.04 6.42 -21.94
N GLY A 5 10.79 7.06 -20.78
CA GLY A 5 11.80 7.89 -20.10
C GLY A 5 13.06 7.14 -19.68
N LEU A 6 12.96 5.83 -19.39
CA LEU A 6 14.10 4.97 -19.10
C LEU A 6 14.93 4.61 -20.35
N VAL A 7 14.30 4.53 -21.52
CA VAL A 7 14.92 4.03 -22.75
C VAL A 7 15.40 5.15 -23.67
N THR A 8 14.76 6.32 -23.65
CA THR A 8 14.95 7.37 -24.68
C THR A 8 15.83 8.55 -24.26
N GLY A 9 16.41 8.58 -23.06
CA GLY A 9 17.20 9.74 -22.63
C GLY A 9 18.42 9.43 -21.77
N GLY A 10 19.28 10.45 -21.59
CA GLY A 10 20.52 10.37 -20.81
C GLY A 10 20.31 10.36 -19.30
N ASP A 11 21.39 10.36 -18.52
CA ASP A 11 21.40 10.14 -17.06
C ASP A 11 20.42 11.04 -16.28
N GLU A 12 20.28 12.32 -16.67
CA GLU A 12 19.31 13.23 -16.05
C GLU A 12 17.85 12.79 -16.24
N SER A 13 17.50 12.26 -17.40
CA SER A 13 16.14 11.78 -17.66
C SER A 13 15.83 10.48 -16.94
N VAL A 14 16.83 9.63 -16.70
CA VAL A 14 16.70 8.42 -15.88
C VAL A 14 16.39 8.82 -14.44
N LEU A 15 17.13 9.78 -13.86
CA LEU A 15 16.86 10.31 -12.52
C LEU A 15 15.44 10.88 -12.40
N ARG A 16 15.04 11.75 -13.33
CA ARG A 16 13.69 12.36 -13.32
C ARG A 16 12.59 11.32 -13.44
N THR A 17 12.81 10.27 -14.23
CA THR A 17 11.86 9.18 -14.42
C THR A 17 11.64 8.40 -13.12
N TRP A 18 12.70 8.06 -12.40
CA TRP A 18 12.61 7.42 -11.09
C TRP A 18 11.96 8.32 -10.03
N GLN A 19 12.29 9.62 -10.02
CA GLN A 19 11.68 10.58 -9.09
C GLN A 19 10.16 10.71 -9.33
N ALA A 20 9.75 10.87 -10.59
CA ALA A 20 8.33 10.92 -10.95
C ALA A 20 7.60 9.63 -10.56
N PHE A 21 8.24 8.47 -10.75
CA PHE A 21 7.69 7.18 -10.34
C PHE A 21 7.54 7.06 -8.82
N LEU A 22 8.54 7.50 -8.05
CA LEU A 22 8.48 7.54 -6.58
C LEU A 22 7.32 8.43 -6.11
N ILE A 23 7.21 9.65 -6.65
CA ILE A 23 6.13 10.59 -6.30
C ILE A 23 4.75 9.96 -6.57
N ASN A 24 4.58 9.38 -7.76
CA ASN A 24 3.33 8.74 -8.15
C ASN A 24 2.99 7.55 -7.23
N THR A 25 3.99 6.73 -6.89
CA THR A 25 3.84 5.59 -5.98
C THR A 25 3.40 6.04 -4.59
N VAL A 26 4.06 7.05 -4.02
CA VAL A 26 3.72 7.59 -2.69
C VAL A 26 2.35 8.26 -2.69
N PHE A 27 2.01 9.02 -3.73
CA PHE A 27 0.73 9.71 -3.85
C PHE A 27 -0.45 8.73 -3.88
N TRP A 28 -0.46 7.81 -4.85
CA TRP A 28 -1.58 6.87 -4.99
C TRP A 28 -1.60 5.82 -3.89
N GLY A 29 -0.42 5.34 -3.46
CA GLY A 29 -0.30 4.44 -2.31
C GLY A 29 -0.78 5.08 -1.01
N GLY A 30 -0.46 6.35 -0.80
CA GLY A 30 -0.91 7.14 0.33
C GLY A 30 -2.43 7.34 0.33
N ILE A 31 -3.03 7.67 -0.81
CA ILE A 31 -4.50 7.79 -0.95
C ILE A 31 -5.19 6.45 -0.63
N ALA A 32 -4.68 5.35 -1.18
CA ALA A 32 -5.24 4.02 -0.93
C ALA A 32 -5.21 3.67 0.57
N HIS A 33 -4.10 3.97 1.25
CA HIS A 33 -3.95 3.73 2.67
C HIS A 33 -4.78 4.68 3.55
N ALA A 34 -4.90 5.95 3.15
CA ALA A 34 -5.73 6.93 3.84
C ALA A 34 -7.21 6.50 3.86
N GLY A 35 -7.72 5.93 2.77
CA GLY A 35 -9.08 5.36 2.72
C GLY A 35 -9.31 4.30 3.81
N VAL A 36 -8.36 3.38 4.00
CA VAL A 36 -8.43 2.37 5.06
C VAL A 36 -8.41 3.03 6.44
N LEU A 37 -7.52 4.00 6.67
CA LEU A 37 -7.44 4.69 7.95
C LEU A 37 -8.74 5.42 8.29
N PHE A 38 -9.38 6.10 7.33
CA PHE A 38 -10.69 6.71 7.56
C PHE A 38 -11.76 5.69 7.93
N ALA A 39 -11.80 4.54 7.24
CA ALA A 39 -12.72 3.46 7.56
C ALA A 39 -12.51 2.92 8.99
N VAL A 40 -11.26 2.77 9.42
CA VAL A 40 -10.90 2.39 10.80
C VAL A 40 -11.35 3.45 11.80
N ILE A 41 -11.09 4.74 11.55
CA ILE A 41 -11.47 5.84 12.44
C ILE A 41 -13.00 5.87 12.63
N TRP A 42 -13.78 5.78 11.56
CA TRP A 42 -15.24 5.77 11.66
C TRP A 42 -15.76 4.55 12.42
N GLN A 43 -15.09 3.40 12.30
CA GLN A 43 -15.45 2.20 13.06
C GLN A 43 -15.09 2.32 14.54
N LEU A 44 -13.93 2.88 14.88
CA LEU A 44 -13.51 3.08 16.27
C LEU A 44 -14.36 4.12 17.01
N THR A 45 -14.83 5.14 16.31
CA THR A 45 -15.62 6.25 16.87
C THR A 45 -17.13 6.02 16.84
N ASP A 46 -17.59 4.89 16.30
CA ASP A 46 -19.02 4.61 16.00
C ASP A 46 -19.72 5.78 15.28
N ALA A 47 -19.03 6.37 14.30
CA ALA A 47 -19.51 7.55 13.59
C ALA A 47 -20.68 7.19 12.67
N LYS A 48 -21.89 7.62 13.05
CA LYS A 48 -23.13 7.37 12.27
C LYS A 48 -23.13 8.03 10.89
N TRP A 49 -22.54 9.22 10.77
CA TRP A 49 -22.45 9.97 9.50
C TRP A 49 -21.47 9.33 8.50
N GLY A 50 -20.43 8.64 9.00
CA GLY A 50 -19.41 7.99 8.20
C GLY A 50 -19.88 6.71 7.52
N ARG A 51 -21.07 6.17 7.87
CA ARG A 51 -21.56 4.88 7.36
C ARG A 51 -21.66 4.82 5.84
N ALA A 52 -22.15 5.89 5.20
CA ALA A 52 -22.25 5.97 3.74
C ALA A 52 -20.86 6.04 3.05
N PHE A 53 -19.88 6.66 3.70
CA PHE A 53 -18.53 6.84 3.16
C PHE A 53 -17.60 5.66 3.46
N LYS A 54 -17.88 4.87 4.49
CA LYS A 54 -17.04 3.75 4.94
C LYS A 54 -16.71 2.79 3.80
N ARG A 55 -17.72 2.34 3.02
CA ARG A 55 -17.51 1.40 1.92
C ARG A 55 -16.74 1.99 0.75
N LEU A 56 -16.94 3.28 0.46
CA LEU A 56 -16.15 4.00 -0.54
C LEU A 56 -14.68 4.07 -0.13
N ALA A 57 -14.41 4.35 1.15
CA ALA A 57 -13.05 4.45 1.69
C ALA A 57 -12.35 3.08 1.72
N GLU A 58 -13.07 2.00 2.03
CA GLU A 58 -12.54 0.63 1.94
C GLU A 58 -12.28 0.20 0.49
N ALA A 59 -13.05 0.69 -0.49
CA ALA A 59 -12.81 0.39 -1.90
C ALA A 59 -11.44 0.90 -2.39
N CYS A 60 -10.96 2.02 -1.84
CA CYS A 60 -9.61 2.53 -2.11
C CYS A 60 -8.51 1.51 -1.78
N ALA A 61 -8.78 0.59 -0.86
CA ALA A 61 -7.84 -0.44 -0.48
C ALA A 61 -7.60 -1.50 -1.57
N GLY A 62 -8.48 -1.60 -2.57
CA GLY A 62 -8.26 -2.44 -3.74
C GLY A 62 -6.98 -2.07 -4.51
N PHE A 63 -6.48 -0.84 -4.34
CA PHE A 63 -5.22 -0.40 -4.92
C PHE A 63 -3.97 -0.75 -4.07
N LEU A 64 -4.12 -1.23 -2.83
CA LEU A 64 -2.98 -1.56 -1.96
C LEU A 64 -2.03 -2.62 -2.57
N PRO A 65 -2.50 -3.72 -3.19
CA PRO A 65 -1.59 -4.69 -3.82
C PRO A 65 -0.79 -4.07 -4.97
N VAL A 66 -1.42 -3.19 -5.77
CA VAL A 66 -0.76 -2.49 -6.87
C VAL A 66 0.29 -1.51 -6.34
N SER A 67 -0.07 -0.72 -5.33
CA SER A 67 0.84 0.18 -4.61
C SER A 67 2.05 -0.57 -4.04
N PHE A 68 1.84 -1.74 -3.43
CA PHE A 68 2.92 -2.56 -2.89
C PHE A 68 3.92 -2.96 -3.97
N LEU A 69 3.44 -3.43 -5.12
CA LEU A 69 4.29 -3.77 -6.27
C LEU A 69 5.04 -2.54 -6.80
N MET A 70 4.40 -1.37 -6.86
CA MET A 70 5.06 -0.12 -7.25
C MET A 70 6.20 0.23 -6.28
N PHE A 71 5.99 0.11 -4.96
CA PHE A 71 7.05 0.29 -3.97
C PHE A 71 8.20 -0.71 -4.15
N MET A 72 7.91 -1.97 -4.52
CA MET A 72 8.98 -2.93 -4.83
C MET A 72 9.80 -2.49 -6.05
N ILE A 73 9.15 -1.95 -7.08
CA ILE A 73 9.82 -1.44 -8.28
C ILE A 73 10.73 -0.24 -7.93
N VAL A 74 10.29 0.66 -7.04
CA VAL A 74 11.09 1.81 -6.58
C VAL A 74 12.44 1.38 -6.01
N PHE A 75 12.53 0.25 -5.29
CA PHE A 75 13.79 -0.19 -4.68
C PHE A 75 14.90 -0.52 -5.69
N PHE A 76 14.55 -0.89 -6.92
CA PHE A 76 15.54 -1.08 -7.98
C PHE A 76 16.20 0.24 -8.42
N GLY A 77 15.47 1.37 -8.30
CA GLY A 77 15.99 2.71 -8.53
C GLY A 77 16.71 3.33 -7.32
N SER A 78 16.95 2.57 -6.24
CA SER A 78 17.48 3.10 -4.98
C SER A 78 18.83 3.80 -5.14
N HIS A 79 19.76 3.23 -5.91
CA HIS A 79 21.05 3.85 -6.19
C HIS A 79 20.94 5.14 -7.02
N VAL A 80 19.88 5.33 -7.80
CA VAL A 80 19.70 6.56 -8.59
C VAL A 80 18.99 7.63 -7.74
N LEU A 81 18.05 7.23 -6.91
CA LEU A 81 17.19 8.11 -6.12
C LEU A 81 17.88 8.67 -4.87
N TYR A 82 18.77 7.89 -4.25
CA TYR A 82 19.30 8.19 -2.93
C TYR A 82 20.79 8.50 -2.98
N GLU A 83 21.14 9.77 -2.84
CA GLU A 83 22.54 10.23 -2.90
C GLU A 83 23.44 9.52 -1.88
N TRP A 84 22.91 9.22 -0.69
CA TRP A 84 23.64 8.54 0.39
C TRP A 84 24.13 7.13 0.05
N THR A 85 23.65 6.52 -1.05
CA THR A 85 24.16 5.22 -1.51
C THR A 85 25.55 5.31 -2.14
N HIS A 86 25.91 6.49 -2.65
CA HIS A 86 27.21 6.73 -3.30
C HIS A 86 28.11 7.63 -2.45
N THR A 87 27.52 8.62 -1.78
CA THR A 87 28.26 9.56 -0.93
C THR A 87 27.83 9.38 0.52
N PRO A 88 28.67 8.76 1.38
CA PRO A 88 28.32 8.58 2.78
C PRO A 88 28.11 9.94 3.45
N PHE A 89 27.05 10.06 4.26
CA PHE A 89 26.77 11.30 4.98
C PHE A 89 27.81 11.48 6.10
N LEU A 90 28.75 12.41 5.91
CA LEU A 90 29.81 12.71 6.85
C LEU A 90 29.44 13.94 7.69
N HIS A 91 29.63 13.84 9.01
CA HIS A 91 29.57 14.97 9.92
C HIS A 91 30.88 14.98 10.72
N HIS A 92 31.69 16.04 10.56
CA HIS A 92 33.04 16.12 11.14
C HIS A 92 33.98 14.97 10.72
N GLY A 93 33.85 14.47 9.49
CA GLY A 93 34.67 13.36 8.98
C GLY A 93 34.20 11.97 9.44
N GLU A 94 33.19 11.88 10.30
CA GLU A 94 32.60 10.62 10.74
C GLU A 94 31.28 10.32 10.05
N ALA A 95 31.07 9.06 9.71
CA ALA A 95 29.92 8.59 8.96
C ALA A 95 28.75 8.27 9.90
N VAL A 96 28.16 9.31 10.49
CA VAL A 96 27.20 9.23 11.61
C VAL A 96 25.91 8.43 11.27
N LYS A 97 25.48 8.42 10.01
CA LYS A 97 24.19 7.79 9.61
C LYS A 97 24.35 6.40 8.96
N GLN A 98 25.56 5.86 8.87
CA GLN A 98 25.82 4.61 8.14
C GLN A 98 25.06 3.40 8.71
N GLY A 99 24.88 3.33 10.04
CA GLY A 99 24.09 2.25 10.64
C GLY A 99 22.62 2.27 10.24
N TRP A 100 22.03 3.46 10.02
CA TRP A 100 20.61 3.62 9.69
C TRP A 100 20.34 3.68 8.18
N LEU A 101 21.27 4.24 7.42
CA LEU A 101 21.24 4.41 5.96
C LEU A 101 22.07 3.35 5.24
N ASN A 102 22.11 2.13 5.79
CA ASN A 102 22.67 0.99 5.08
C ASN A 102 21.61 0.46 4.09
N LEU A 103 21.95 0.25 2.82
CA LEU A 103 20.98 -0.09 1.77
C LEU A 103 20.15 -1.36 2.07
N PRO A 104 20.75 -2.54 2.38
CA PRO A 104 20.00 -3.71 2.82
C PRO A 104 19.13 -3.46 4.05
N PHE A 105 19.59 -2.68 5.04
CA PHE A 105 18.79 -2.36 6.22
C PHE A 105 17.61 -1.45 5.88
N PHE A 106 17.82 -0.44 5.04
CA PHE A 106 16.79 0.45 4.53
C PHE A 106 15.71 -0.32 3.77
N ILE A 107 16.10 -1.16 2.80
CA ILE A 107 15.16 -1.96 2.00
C ILE A 107 14.41 -2.93 2.91
N GLY A 108 15.13 -3.71 3.73
CA GLY A 108 14.53 -4.70 4.64
C GLY A 108 13.52 -4.08 5.60
N ARG A 109 13.86 -2.95 6.24
CA ARG A 109 12.95 -2.22 7.13
C ARG A 109 11.70 -1.74 6.40
N ASN A 110 11.84 -1.14 5.22
CA ASN A 110 10.68 -0.62 4.48
C ASN A 110 9.77 -1.75 4.00
N ILE A 111 10.32 -2.84 3.46
CA ILE A 111 9.52 -4.01 3.05
C ILE A 111 8.79 -4.59 4.25
N PHE A 112 9.47 -4.74 5.40
CA PHE A 112 8.85 -5.24 6.63
C PHE A 112 7.65 -4.38 7.06
N TRP A 113 7.82 -3.05 7.16
CA TRP A 113 6.74 -2.16 7.57
C TRP A 113 5.59 -2.11 6.56
N LEU A 114 5.89 -2.13 5.25
CA LEU A 114 4.87 -2.19 4.21
C LEU A 114 4.07 -3.49 4.31
N LEU A 115 4.72 -4.64 4.47
CA LEU A 115 4.05 -5.93 4.66
C LEU A 115 3.19 -5.94 5.92
N LEU A 116 3.71 -5.44 7.04
CA LEU A 116 2.98 -5.39 8.30
C LEU A 116 1.72 -4.53 8.16
N ILE A 117 1.87 -3.29 7.70
CA ILE A 117 0.76 -2.33 7.67
C ILE A 117 -0.27 -2.68 6.59
N TYR A 118 0.16 -3.20 5.44
CA TYR A 118 -0.75 -3.66 4.38
C TYR A 118 -1.42 -4.96 4.76
N GLY A 119 -0.73 -5.87 5.45
CA GLY A 119 -1.30 -7.09 6.00
C GLY A 119 -2.41 -6.80 7.01
N ILE A 120 -2.16 -5.87 7.95
CA ILE A 120 -3.17 -5.43 8.92
C ILE A 120 -4.35 -4.74 8.21
N SER A 121 -4.08 -3.87 7.24
CA SER A 121 -5.12 -3.20 6.44
C SER A 121 -6.01 -4.19 5.72
N TYR A 122 -5.40 -5.18 5.06
CA TYR A 122 -6.10 -6.25 4.36
C TYR A 122 -6.95 -7.09 5.31
N TRP A 123 -6.41 -7.44 6.48
CA TRP A 123 -7.16 -8.18 7.50
C TRP A 123 -8.36 -7.39 8.02
N PHE A 124 -8.21 -6.08 8.25
CA PHE A 124 -9.30 -5.19 8.63
C PHE A 124 -10.40 -5.18 7.56
N ILE A 125 -10.07 -4.98 6.29
CA ILE A 125 -11.05 -4.92 5.20
C ILE A 125 -11.76 -6.25 5.05
N LYS A 126 -11.01 -7.37 5.03
CA LYS A 126 -11.57 -8.72 4.95
C LYS A 126 -12.61 -8.94 6.05
N THR A 127 -12.30 -8.49 7.27
CA THR A 127 -13.22 -8.62 8.40
C THR A 127 -14.42 -7.68 8.29
N SER A 128 -14.23 -6.46 7.81
CA SER A 128 -15.28 -5.46 7.66
C SER A 128 -16.32 -5.81 6.59
N ILE A 129 -15.94 -6.51 5.51
CA ILE A 129 -16.84 -6.87 4.39
C ILE A 129 -17.62 -8.18 4.62
N LYS A 130 -17.16 -9.05 5.53
CA LYS A 130 -17.83 -10.34 5.82
C LYS A 130 -19.32 -10.22 6.14
N PRO A 131 -19.77 -9.31 7.04
CA PRO A 131 -21.19 -9.18 7.37
C PRO A 131 -22.06 -8.76 6.18
N ASP A 132 -21.53 -7.90 5.31
CA ASP A 132 -22.26 -7.40 4.15
C ASP A 132 -22.46 -8.50 3.10
N ILE A 133 -21.43 -9.33 2.89
CA ILE A 133 -21.50 -10.47 1.97
C ILE A 133 -22.47 -11.53 2.49
N ALA A 134 -22.47 -11.80 3.80
CA ALA A 134 -23.44 -12.72 4.41
C ALA A 134 -24.88 -12.20 4.29
N LEU A 135 -25.10 -10.91 4.54
CA LEU A 135 -26.41 -10.29 4.36
C LEU A 135 -26.88 -10.35 2.90
N ALA A 136 -25.97 -10.10 1.95
CA ALA A 136 -26.27 -10.18 0.53
C ALA A 136 -26.72 -11.59 0.11
N ARG A 137 -26.07 -12.65 0.61
CA ARG A 137 -26.51 -14.04 0.37
C ARG A 137 -27.91 -14.34 0.91
N ARG A 138 -28.24 -13.83 2.10
CA ARG A 138 -29.58 -14.01 2.69
C ARG A 138 -30.67 -13.31 1.90
N LEU A 139 -30.39 -12.15 1.30
CA LEU A 139 -31.39 -11.36 0.59
C LEU A 139 -31.53 -11.75 -0.89
N ILE A 140 -30.41 -12.04 -1.56
CA ILE A 140 -30.35 -12.24 -3.01
C ILE A 140 -30.39 -13.74 -3.38
N GLY A 141 -30.04 -14.62 -2.43
CA GLY A 141 -29.96 -16.06 -2.64
C GLY A 141 -28.52 -16.58 -2.50
N SER A 142 -28.39 -17.86 -2.17
CA SER A 142 -27.10 -18.52 -1.88
C SER A 142 -26.13 -18.54 -3.06
N GLU A 143 -26.62 -18.41 -4.30
CA GLU A 143 -25.80 -18.37 -5.52
C GLU A 143 -25.02 -17.06 -5.70
N TRP A 144 -25.39 -15.99 -4.97
CA TRP A 144 -24.73 -14.69 -5.11
C TRP A 144 -23.29 -14.72 -4.61
N GLY A 145 -22.36 -14.29 -5.48
CA GLY A 145 -20.93 -14.16 -5.19
C GLY A 145 -20.09 -15.44 -5.34
N GLY A 146 -20.71 -16.60 -5.61
CA GLY A 146 -20.03 -17.86 -5.92
C GLY A 146 -18.82 -18.18 -5.04
N LEU A 147 -17.73 -18.63 -5.67
CA LEU A 147 -16.48 -19.04 -5.00
C LEU A 147 -15.81 -17.93 -4.18
N PHE A 148 -15.97 -16.67 -4.57
CA PHE A 148 -15.39 -15.54 -3.85
C PHE A 148 -16.09 -15.32 -2.50
N ALA A 149 -17.42 -15.36 -2.51
CA ALA A 149 -18.21 -15.26 -1.29
C ALA A 149 -17.97 -16.47 -0.38
N ASP A 150 -17.86 -17.70 -0.93
CA ASP A 150 -17.50 -18.89 -0.15
C ASP A 150 -16.13 -18.75 0.52
N TRP A 151 -15.13 -18.27 -0.22
CA TRP A 151 -13.78 -18.06 0.32
C TRP A 151 -13.74 -17.02 1.44
N ILE A 152 -14.51 -15.93 1.34
CA ILE A 152 -14.59 -14.91 2.39
C ILE A 152 -15.35 -15.42 3.62
N LEU A 153 -16.43 -16.17 3.40
CA LEU A 153 -17.36 -16.60 4.44
C LEU A 153 -16.99 -17.93 5.11
N LYS A 154 -15.93 -18.62 4.66
CA LYS A 154 -15.51 -19.95 5.13
C LYS A 154 -15.50 -20.16 6.66
N ASP A 155 -15.24 -19.10 7.44
CA ASP A 155 -15.21 -19.13 8.92
C ASP A 155 -16.21 -18.16 9.57
N TYR A 156 -17.08 -17.56 8.78
CA TYR A 156 -18.22 -16.79 9.29
C TYR A 156 -19.32 -17.87 9.51
N GLY A 157 -20.17 -17.79 10.55
CA GLY A 157 -21.16 -18.82 10.95
C GLY A 157 -22.22 -19.25 9.91
N GLU A 158 -23.47 -19.52 10.29
CA GLU A 158 -24.50 -19.88 9.29
C GLU A 158 -24.97 -18.61 8.52
N HIS A 159 -24.70 -18.55 7.21
CA HIS A 159 -25.12 -17.45 6.30
C HIS A 159 -26.31 -17.84 5.48
#